data_AF-A0A968A6R9-F1
#
_entry.id   AF-A0A968A6R9-F1
#
_cell.length_a   1.000
_cell.length_b   1.000
_cell.length_c   1.000
_cell.angle_alpha   90.00
_cell.angle_beta   90.00
_cell.angle_gamma   90.00
#
_symmetry.space_group_name_H-M   'P 1'
#
loop_
_entity.id
_entity.type
_entity.pdbx_description
1 polymer ?
#
loop_
_entity_poly.entity_id
_entity_poly.type
_entity_poly.pdbx_seq_one_letter_code
_entity_poly.pdbx_strand_id
1 'polypeptide(L)'
;ITVPLTGLIAKPDYASPETSRIIEQMIAAHGGMQKWENAPTVSFDNIFFNPFALEQEGASPWWVSHEVIEQSTRRAYHDWPLD
;
A
#
# COMPACT_ATOMS: atom_id res chain seq x y z
N ILE A 1 23.70 -0.42 25.21
CA ILE A 1 23.26 0.90 24.70
C ILE A 1 21.85 0.71 24.17
N THR A 2 20.85 1.03 24.97
CA THR A 2 19.43 1.00 24.58
C THR A 2 19.13 2.31 23.88
N VAL A 3 18.85 2.27 22.57
CA VAL A 3 18.41 3.44 21.81
C VAL A 3 16.89 3.51 21.91
N PRO A 4 16.30 4.60 22.46
CA PRO A 4 14.86 4.76 22.45
C PRO A 4 14.38 5.01 21.02
N LEU A 5 13.41 4.22 20.55
CA LEU A 5 12.76 4.35 19.23
C LEU A 5 11.85 5.59 19.12
N THR A 6 11.87 6.49 20.10
CA THR A 6 10.82 7.51 20.31
C THR A 6 11.06 8.84 19.58
N GLY A 7 11.84 8.87 18.51
CA GLY A 7 12.01 10.13 17.77
C GLY A 7 12.93 10.03 16.58
N LEU A 8 12.42 9.57 15.44
CA LEU A 8 12.86 9.92 14.08
C LEU A 8 12.06 9.13 13.03
N ILE A 9 10.73 9.10 13.13
CA ILE A 9 9.91 8.83 11.95
C ILE A 9 9.32 10.18 11.58
N ALA A 10 10.01 10.90 10.69
CA ALA A 10 9.44 12.08 10.08
C ALA A 10 8.07 11.67 9.51
N LYS A 11 7.02 12.43 9.83
CA LYS A 11 5.70 12.15 9.27
C LYS A 11 5.85 12.17 7.74
N PRO A 12 5.44 11.10 7.04
CA PRO A 12 5.60 11.04 5.59
C PRO A 12 4.86 12.21 4.94
N ASP A 13 5.58 12.99 4.14
CA ASP A 13 5.01 14.10 3.37
C ASP A 13 4.56 13.59 2.00
N TYR A 14 3.41 12.93 2.00
CA TYR A 14 2.85 12.28 0.82
C TYR A 14 2.49 13.26 -0.31
N ALA A 15 2.36 14.56 -0.02
CA ALA A 15 2.00 15.58 -1.00
C ALA A 15 3.19 16.43 -1.47
N SER A 16 4.42 16.02 -1.16
CA SER A 16 5.62 16.76 -1.57
C SER A 16 5.93 16.62 -3.07
N PRO A 17 6.69 17.57 -3.65
CA PRO A 17 7.23 17.43 -5.00
C PRO A 17 8.11 16.18 -5.15
N GLU A 18 8.81 15.79 -4.09
CA GLU A 18 9.66 14.60 -4.07
C GLU A 18 8.82 13.32 -4.17
N THR A 19 7.70 13.24 -3.46
CA THR A 19 6.77 12.12 -3.58
C THR A 19 6.21 12.00 -5.00
N SER A 20 5.85 13.13 -5.61
CA SER A 20 5.38 13.16 -7.00
C SER A 20 6.44 12.65 -7.97
N ARG A 21 7.70 13.10 -7.81
CA ARG A 21 8.85 12.66 -8.61
C ARG A 21 9.07 11.15 -8.51
N ILE A 22 8.98 10.58 -7.31
CA ILE A 22 9.15 9.13 -7.09
C ILE A 22 8.02 8.36 -7.78
N ILE A 23 6.77 8.80 -7.65
CA ILE A 23 5.61 8.18 -8.31
C ILE A 23 5.80 8.16 -9.83
N GLU A 24 6.22 9.29 -10.42
CA GLU A 24 6.49 9.37 -11.86
C GLU A 24 7.59 8.39 -12.30
N GLN A 25 8.67 8.26 -11.51
CA GLN A 25 9.74 7.29 -11.77
C GLN A 25 9.25 5.85 -11.69
N MET A 26 8.39 5.54 -10.73
CA MET A 26 7.78 4.21 -10.60
C MET A 26 6.91 3.89 -11.82
N ILE A 27 6.04 4.82 -12.23
CA ILE A 27 5.19 4.66 -13.42
C ILE A 27 6.06 4.41 -14.67
N ALA A 28 7.10 5.22 -14.86
CA ALA A 28 8.02 5.08 -15.99
C ALA A 28 8.73 3.72 -16.00
N ALA A 29 9.25 3.28 -14.85
CA ALA A 29 9.94 1.98 -14.71
C ALA A 29 9.04 0.78 -15.06
N HIS A 30 7.73 0.90 -14.84
CA HIS A 30 6.73 -0.14 -15.15
C HIS A 30 6.13 0.01 -16.56
N GLY A 31 6.76 0.82 -17.43
CA GLY A 31 6.40 0.95 -18.84
C GLY A 31 5.45 2.11 -19.15
N GLY A 32 5.34 3.08 -18.24
CA GLY A 32 4.67 4.36 -18.47
C GLY A 32 3.15 4.31 -18.31
N MET A 33 2.54 5.49 -18.24
CA MET A 33 1.11 5.66 -17.93
C MET A 33 0.20 4.87 -18.89
N GLN A 34 0.54 4.85 -20.18
CA GLN A 34 -0.25 4.14 -21.19
C GLN A 34 -0.38 2.63 -20.89
N LYS A 35 0.64 1.98 -20.33
CA LYS A 35 0.54 0.57 -19.94
C LYS A 35 -0.41 0.37 -18.77
N TRP A 36 -0.39 1.29 -17.80
CA TRP A 36 -1.29 1.25 -16.64
C TRP A 36 -2.74 1.46 -17.05
N GLU A 37 -3.01 2.44 -17.93
CA GLU A 37 -4.35 2.75 -18.44
C GLU A 37 -4.95 1.60 -19.28
N ASN A 38 -4.11 0.85 -19.99
CA ASN A 38 -4.55 -0.23 -20.88
C ASN A 38 -4.41 -1.62 -20.26
N ALA A 39 -3.97 -1.72 -18.99
CA ALA A 39 -3.84 -3.01 -18.32
C ALA A 39 -5.24 -3.64 -18.17
N PRO A 40 -5.46 -4.89 -18.60
CA PRO A 40 -6.77 -5.53 -18.47
C PRO A 40 -7.16 -5.70 -16.99
N THR A 41 -6.16 -5.91 -16.14
CA THR A 41 -6.31 -6.13 -14.70
C THR A 41 -5.14 -5.46 -13.97
N VAL A 42 -5.43 -4.90 -12.79
CA VAL A 42 -4.41 -4.41 -11.85
C VAL A 42 -4.63 -5.09 -10.50
N SER A 43 -3.57 -5.52 -9.85
CA SER A 43 -3.63 -6.18 -8.54
C SER A 43 -2.73 -5.49 -7.52
N PHE A 44 -3.20 -5.42 -6.27
CA PHE A 44 -2.48 -4.80 -5.16
C PHE A 44 -2.54 -5.68 -3.92
N ASP A 45 -1.40 -5.82 -3.25
CA ASP A 45 -1.34 -6.34 -1.89
C ASP A 45 -1.30 -5.16 -0.93
N ASN A 46 -2.36 -5.03 -0.13
CA ASN A 46 -2.47 -3.98 0.86
C ASN A 46 -2.03 -4.52 2.22
N ILE A 47 -0.96 -3.94 2.78
CA ILE A 47 -0.51 -4.22 4.14
C ILE A 47 -0.99 -3.07 5.01
N PHE A 48 -1.80 -3.39 6.01
CA PHE A 48 -2.34 -2.42 6.93
C PHE A 48 -1.84 -2.66 8.34
N PHE A 49 -1.83 -1.58 9.10
CA PHE A 49 -1.43 -1.57 10.50
C PHE A 49 -2.50 -0.91 11.36
N ASN A 50 -2.94 -1.61 12.41
CA ASN A 50 -3.85 -1.08 13.40
C ASN A 50 -3.15 -0.93 14.76
N PRO A 51 -2.84 0.30 15.19
CA PRO A 51 -2.18 0.51 16.47
C PRO A 51 -3.06 0.10 17.66
N PHE A 52 -4.39 0.14 17.54
CA PHE A 52 -5.30 -0.22 18.63
C PHE A 52 -5.31 -1.73 18.94
N ALA A 53 -4.91 -2.57 17.99
CA ALA A 53 -4.79 -4.00 18.19
C ALA A 53 -3.61 -4.38 19.11
N LEU A 54 -2.64 -3.47 19.32
CA LEU A 54 -1.54 -3.70 20.26
C LEU A 54 -1.98 -3.76 21.73
N GLU A 55 -3.14 -3.18 22.05
CA GLU A 55 -3.71 -3.17 23.40
C GLU A 55 -4.59 -4.40 23.67
N GLN A 56 -4.86 -5.22 22.65
CA GLN A 56 -5.71 -6.40 22.74
C GLN A 56 -4.87 -7.69 22.76
N GLU A 57 -4.99 -8.45 23.84
CA GLU A 57 -4.28 -9.73 23.98
C GLU A 57 -4.77 -10.73 22.91
N GLY A 58 -3.83 -11.22 22.08
CA GLY A 58 -4.11 -12.18 21.01
C GLY A 58 -4.50 -11.58 19.65
N ALA A 59 -4.61 -10.25 19.51
CA ALA A 59 -4.87 -9.61 18.23
C ALA A 59 -3.58 -9.36 17.42
N SER A 60 -3.59 -9.68 16.13
CA SER A 60 -2.53 -9.23 15.21
C SER A 60 -2.74 -7.75 14.87
N PRO A 61 -1.72 -6.88 15.00
CA PRO A 61 -1.81 -5.49 14.57
C PRO A 61 -1.64 -5.32 13.06
N TRP A 62 -1.28 -6.38 12.35
CA TRP A 62 -1.09 -6.38 10.91
C TRP A 62 -2.18 -7.22 10.25
N TRP A 63 -2.72 -6.70 9.16
CA TRP A 63 -3.56 -7.49 8.26
C TRP A 63 -3.18 -7.21 6.81
N VAL A 64 -3.32 -8.24 5.98
CA VAL A 64 -3.05 -8.18 4.55
C VAL A 64 -4.38 -8.33 3.82
N SER A 65 -4.55 -7.58 2.74
CA SER A 65 -5.63 -7.81 1.80
C SER A 65 -5.12 -7.85 0.38
N HIS A 66 -5.79 -8.65 -0.45
CA HIS A 66 -5.49 -8.76 -1.87
C HIS A 66 -6.62 -8.12 -2.66
N GLU A 67 -6.29 -7.13 -3.49
CA GLU A 67 -7.27 -6.44 -4.34
C GLU A 67 -6.94 -6.68 -5.80
N VAL A 68 -7.95 -7.07 -6.58
CA VAL A 68 -7.85 -7.26 -8.04
C VAL A 68 -8.92 -6.43 -8.72
N ILE A 69 -8.52 -5.54 -9.61
CA ILE A 69 -9.40 -4.66 -10.37
C ILE A 69 -9.37 -5.07 -11.84
N GLU A 70 -10.49 -5.55 -12.36
CA GLU A 70 -10.72 -5.75 -13.79
C GLU A 70 -11.16 -4.43 -14.43
N GLN A 71 -10.31 -3.83 -15.27
CA GLN A 71 -10.58 -2.48 -15.80
C GLN A 71 -11.74 -2.46 -16.82
N SER A 72 -11.89 -3.53 -17.61
CA SER A 72 -12.93 -3.61 -18.65
C SER A 72 -14.35 -3.73 -18.10
N THR A 73 -14.52 -4.52 -17.03
CA THR A 73 -15.81 -4.77 -16.37
C THR A 73 -16.07 -3.78 -15.23
N ARG A 74 -15.06 -2.99 -14.85
CA ARG A 74 -15.06 -2.12 -13.66
C ARG A 74 -15.45 -2.87 -12.39
N ARG A 75 -14.97 -4.12 -12.27
CA ARG A 75 -15.17 -4.95 -11.08
C ARG A 75 -13.91 -4.97 -10.25
N ALA A 76 -14.10 -4.86 -8.94
CA ALA A 76 -13.04 -5.02 -7.95
C ALA A 76 -13.38 -6.25 -7.10
N TYR A 77 -12.38 -7.11 -6.89
CA TYR A 77 -12.44 -8.24 -5.99
C TYR A 77 -11.50 -7.95 -4.83
N HIS A 78 -11.99 -8.16 -3.63
CA HIS A 78 -11.24 -7.94 -2.41
C HIS A 78 -11.24 -9.24 -1.61
N ASP A 79 -10.05 -9.76 -1.36
CA ASP A 79 -9.85 -10.96 -0.57
C ASP A 79 -9.12 -10.63 0.74
N TRP A 80 -9.59 -11.26 1.80
CA TRP A 80 -9.05 -11.12 3.15
C TRP A 80 -8.62 -12.52 3.60
N PRO A 81 -7.37 -12.93 3.31
CA PRO A 81 -6.88 -14.22 3.78
C PRO A 81 -6.85 -14.19 5.31
N LEU A 82 -7.71 -14.98 5.95
CA LEU A 82 -7.84 -15.07 7.42
C LEU A 82 -7.04 -16.26 7.98
N ASP A 83 -5.98 -16.67 7.27
CA ASP A 83 -5.21 -17.88 7.51
C ASP A 83 -4.15 -17.70 8.61
#